data_AF-A0A7S1DJ27-F1
#
_entry.id   AF-A0A7S1DJ27-F1
#
_cell.length_a   1.000
_cell.length_b   1.000
_cell.length_c   1.000
_cell.angle_alpha   90.00
_cell.angle_beta   90.00
_cell.angle_gamma   90.00
#
_symmetry.space_group_name_H-M   'P 1'
#
loop_
_entity.id
_entity.type
_entity.pdbx_description
1 polymer ?
#
loop_
_entity_poly.entity_id
_entity_poly.type
_entity_poly.pdbx_seq_one_letter_code
_entity_poly.pdbx_strand_id
1 'polypeptide(L)'
;DRSAAEFVTRVLWDRLRYDREEKGWRLFKPDPGVWEVLDGDACHVVGNAVWDELTPLVSLEAMAGRALWGSHDANQQKEDEEEKEDDDRVPPRKKCRLSADLNGFLGGVRYKYAEVHRHTRDLVAAMQATAVCSFINPPPYLLLCTNGVVNLHTGQLLGAAKPDQLFTSVCPTKYDPSADTGPALSFFRRFFPVEVFPDAEDIVRFLQLWFGYSITG
;
A
#
# COMPACT_ATOMS: atom_id res chain seq x y z
N ASP A 1 10.95 6.59 -23.31
CA ASP A 1 9.51 6.36 -23.06
C ASP A 1 9.19 5.10 -22.25
N ARG A 2 9.57 3.87 -22.69
CA ARG A 2 9.25 2.63 -21.93
C ARG A 2 9.70 2.60 -20.45
N SER A 3 10.83 3.23 -20.12
CA SER A 3 11.39 3.26 -18.76
C SER A 3 10.51 3.98 -17.73
N ALA A 4 9.73 4.99 -18.14
CA ALA A 4 8.90 5.76 -17.21
C ALA A 4 7.61 5.00 -16.86
N ALA A 5 6.93 4.44 -17.86
CA ALA A 5 5.74 3.61 -17.66
C ALA A 5 6.06 2.39 -16.79
N GLU A 6 7.13 1.64 -17.10
CA GLU A 6 7.54 0.48 -16.30
C GLU A 6 7.85 0.85 -14.84
N PHE A 7 8.53 1.99 -14.62
CA PHE A 7 8.83 2.47 -13.28
C PHE A 7 7.53 2.77 -12.50
N VAL A 8 6.61 3.52 -13.10
CA VAL A 8 5.35 3.89 -12.46
C VAL A 8 4.45 2.68 -12.23
N THR A 9 4.35 1.77 -13.21
CA THR A 9 3.63 0.51 -13.03
C THR A 9 4.20 -0.30 -11.87
N ARG A 10 5.53 -0.33 -11.70
CA ARG A 10 6.18 -1.01 -10.57
C ARG A 10 5.90 -0.33 -9.23
N VAL A 11 5.91 1.01 -9.18
CA VAL A 11 5.62 1.77 -7.95
C VAL A 11 4.16 1.60 -7.55
N LEU A 12 3.25 1.63 -8.51
CA LEU A 12 1.81 1.49 -8.26
C LEU A 12 1.35 0.04 -8.12
N TRP A 13 2.19 -0.95 -8.42
CA TRP A 13 1.83 -2.38 -8.45
C TRP A 13 1.16 -2.89 -7.17
N ASP A 14 1.68 -2.43 -6.04
CA ASP A 14 1.25 -2.84 -4.70
C ASP A 14 0.12 -1.94 -4.15
N ARG A 15 -0.29 -0.94 -4.91
CA ARG A 15 -1.25 0.09 -4.50
C ARG A 15 -2.49 0.15 -5.37
N LEU A 16 -2.35 -0.01 -6.68
CA LEU A 16 -3.43 0.16 -7.65
C LEU A 16 -3.43 -1.01 -8.62
N ARG A 17 -4.58 -1.68 -8.75
CA ARG A 17 -4.75 -2.80 -9.66
C ARG A 17 -6.07 -2.69 -10.40
N TYR A 18 -6.08 -3.19 -11.64
CA TYR A 18 -7.29 -3.31 -12.43
C TYR A 18 -7.93 -4.67 -12.16
N ASP A 19 -9.21 -4.65 -11.79
CA ASP A 19 -10.08 -5.80 -11.63
C ASP A 19 -10.73 -6.11 -12.98
N ARG A 20 -10.35 -7.25 -13.57
CA ARG A 20 -10.85 -7.64 -14.89
C ARG A 20 -12.31 -8.10 -14.86
N GLU A 21 -12.77 -8.67 -13.74
CA GLU A 21 -14.12 -9.22 -13.60
C GLU A 21 -15.14 -8.08 -13.45
N GLU A 22 -14.86 -7.16 -12.53
CA GLU A 22 -15.74 -6.01 -12.28
C GLU A 22 -15.47 -4.83 -13.24
N LYS A 23 -14.42 -4.94 -14.07
CA LYS A 23 -13.95 -3.89 -14.99
C LYS A 23 -13.63 -2.56 -14.29
N GLY A 24 -13.25 -2.63 -13.02
CA GLY A 24 -13.00 -1.49 -12.15
C GLY A 24 -11.54 -1.37 -11.73
N TRP A 25 -11.18 -0.22 -11.18
CA TRP A 25 -9.89 -0.03 -10.50
C TRP A 25 -10.06 -0.24 -9.01
N ARG A 26 -9.06 -0.86 -8.38
CA ARG A 26 -9.02 -1.05 -6.94
C ARG A 26 -7.75 -0.46 -6.36
N LEU A 27 -7.90 0.20 -5.21
CA LEU A 27 -6.80 0.78 -4.43
C LEU A 27 -6.59 -0.02 -3.15
N PHE A 28 -5.34 -0.39 -2.88
CA PHE A 28 -4.95 -1.07 -1.65
C PHE A 28 -4.75 -0.06 -0.52
N LYS A 29 -5.57 -0.21 0.52
CA LYS A 29 -5.39 0.48 1.80
C LYS A 29 -4.60 -0.42 2.75
N PRO A 30 -3.38 -0.05 3.15
CA PRO A 30 -2.50 -0.91 3.96
C PRO A 30 -2.99 -1.11 5.39
N ASP A 31 -3.86 -0.23 5.87
CA ASP A 31 -4.57 -0.37 7.14
C ASP A 31 -6.07 -0.20 6.82
N PRO A 32 -6.90 -1.27 6.85
CA PRO A 32 -6.63 -2.60 7.41
C PRO A 32 -5.96 -3.63 6.46
N GLY A 33 -5.62 -3.27 5.22
CA GLY A 33 -5.07 -4.19 4.22
C GLY A 33 -6.10 -4.69 3.21
N VAL A 34 -6.99 -3.81 2.75
CA VAL A 34 -8.13 -4.12 1.87
C VAL A 34 -8.02 -3.37 0.55
N TRP A 35 -8.50 -4.01 -0.52
CA TRP A 35 -8.69 -3.42 -1.84
C TRP A 35 -10.08 -2.80 -1.98
N GLU A 36 -10.14 -1.49 -2.09
CA GLU A 36 -11.39 -0.74 -2.30
C GLU A 36 -11.61 -0.40 -3.77
N VAL A 37 -12.86 -0.46 -4.21
CA VAL A 37 -13.25 -0.05 -5.57
C VAL A 37 -13.15 1.47 -5.68
N LEU A 38 -12.53 1.93 -6.76
CA LEU A 38 -12.47 3.34 -7.12
C LEU A 38 -13.47 3.64 -8.23
N ASP A 39 -14.28 4.65 -7.99
CA ASP A 39 -15.17 5.22 -9.00
C ASP A 39 -14.44 6.28 -9.82
N GLY A 40 -14.61 6.24 -11.15
CA GLY A 40 -14.12 7.28 -12.04
C GLY A 40 -13.57 6.78 -13.37
N ASP A 41 -13.23 7.73 -14.25
CA ASP A 41 -12.54 7.43 -15.50
C ASP A 41 -11.13 6.87 -15.21
N ALA A 42 -10.70 5.89 -16.02
CA ALA A 42 -9.42 5.21 -15.85
C ALA A 42 -8.23 6.18 -15.85
N CYS A 43 -8.25 7.22 -16.68
CA CYS A 43 -7.17 8.20 -16.71
C CYS A 43 -7.14 9.05 -15.44
N HIS A 44 -8.32 9.35 -14.87
CA HIS A 44 -8.44 10.13 -13.65
C HIS A 44 -7.97 9.32 -12.43
N VAL A 45 -8.41 8.06 -12.31
CA VAL A 45 -7.99 7.16 -11.23
C VAL A 45 -6.49 6.95 -11.22
N VAL A 46 -5.93 6.58 -12.37
CA VAL A 46 -4.48 6.36 -12.50
C VAL A 46 -3.71 7.66 -12.30
N GLY A 47 -4.19 8.77 -12.86
CA GLY A 47 -3.57 10.09 -12.67
C GLY A 47 -3.51 10.53 -11.21
N ASN A 48 -4.59 10.34 -10.46
CA ASN A 48 -4.63 10.66 -9.03
C ASN A 48 -3.73 9.73 -8.20
N ALA A 49 -3.73 8.43 -8.48
CA ALA A 49 -2.84 7.49 -7.78
C ALA A 49 -1.35 7.82 -8.01
N VAL A 50 -0.98 8.20 -9.24
CA VAL A 50 0.36 8.70 -9.55
C VAL A 50 0.65 9.98 -8.76
N TRP A 51 -0.31 10.90 -8.70
CA TRP A 51 -0.14 12.15 -7.96
C TRP A 51 0.08 11.92 -6.47
N ASP A 52 -0.72 11.07 -5.83
CA ASP A 52 -0.65 10.82 -4.39
C ASP A 52 0.68 10.16 -3.99
N GLU A 53 1.21 9.25 -4.81
CA GLU A 53 2.50 8.60 -4.55
C GLU A 53 3.70 9.52 -4.83
N LEU A 54 3.59 10.43 -5.80
CA LEU A 54 4.69 11.33 -6.16
C LEU A 54 4.69 12.66 -5.37
N THR A 55 3.55 13.09 -4.84
CA THR A 55 3.42 14.36 -4.08
C THR A 55 4.36 14.44 -2.88
N PRO A 56 4.55 13.38 -2.07
CA PRO A 56 5.54 13.39 -0.98
C PRO A 56 6.97 13.65 -1.48
N LEU A 57 7.34 13.13 -2.67
CA LEU A 57 8.66 13.32 -3.26
C LEU A 57 8.87 14.77 -3.75
N VAL A 58 7.83 15.38 -4.33
CA VAL A 58 7.85 16.80 -4.73
C VAL A 58 7.90 17.72 -3.51
N SER A 59 7.23 17.34 -2.41
CA SER A 59 7.25 18.10 -1.16
C SER A 59 8.63 18.04 -0.48
N LEU A 60 9.28 16.87 -0.51
CA LEU A 60 10.67 16.69 -0.08
C LEU A 60 11.64 17.57 -0.89
N GLU A 61 11.42 17.74 -2.20
CA GLU A 61 12.19 18.69 -3.03
C GLU A 61 11.97 20.13 -2.59
N ALA A 62 10.73 20.55 -2.34
CA ALA A 62 10.43 21.91 -1.91
C ALA A 62 11.03 22.22 -0.51
N MET A 63 11.20 21.21 0.34
CA MET A 63 11.87 21.34 1.64
C MET A 63 13.40 21.34 1.50
N ALA A 64 13.96 20.43 0.70
CA ALA A 64 15.41 20.35 0.44
C ALA A 64 15.93 21.57 -0.33
N GLY A 65 15.16 22.05 -1.32
CA GLY A 65 15.41 23.29 -2.04
C GLY A 65 15.42 24.48 -1.09
N ARG A 66 14.41 24.65 -0.23
CA ARG A 66 14.41 25.74 0.77
C ARG A 66 15.60 25.68 1.74
N ALA A 67 16.04 24.48 2.16
CA ALA A 67 17.22 24.33 3.01
C ALA A 67 18.54 24.70 2.28
N LEU A 68 18.64 24.39 0.99
CA LEU A 68 19.82 24.69 0.15
C LEU A 68 19.89 26.17 -0.28
N TRP A 69 18.76 26.80 -0.59
CA TRP A 69 18.70 28.21 -0.98
C TRP A 69 18.69 29.17 0.23
N GLY A 70 18.07 28.79 1.35
CA GLY A 70 18.13 29.56 2.60
C GLY A 70 19.54 29.65 3.20
N SER A 71 20.42 28.71 2.88
CA SER A 71 21.84 28.79 3.22
C SER A 71 22.65 29.66 2.24
N HIS A 72 22.15 29.88 1.03
CA HIS A 72 22.81 30.73 0.03
C HIS A 72 22.57 32.22 0.34
N ASP A 73 21.33 32.60 0.69
CA ASP A 73 21.00 33.98 1.08
C ASP A 73 21.66 34.40 2.41
N ALA A 74 21.75 33.49 3.39
CA ALA A 74 22.42 33.75 4.66
C ALA A 74 23.96 33.86 4.54
N ASN A 75 24.55 33.28 3.49
CA ASN A 75 25.98 33.39 3.23
C ASN A 75 26.31 34.58 2.31
N GLN A 76 25.36 35.00 1.45
CA GLN A 76 25.50 36.18 0.61
C GLN A 76 25.31 37.48 1.40
N GLN A 77 24.42 37.49 2.40
CA GLN A 77 24.31 38.62 3.34
C GLN A 77 25.51 38.76 4.30
N LYS A 78 26.34 37.71 4.45
CA LYS A 78 27.59 37.80 5.23
C LYS A 78 28.80 38.22 4.40
N GLU A 79 28.78 37.97 3.09
CA GLU A 79 29.87 38.38 2.18
C GLU A 79 29.75 39.86 1.77
N ASP A 80 28.56 40.47 1.86
CA ASP A 80 28.36 41.91 1.55
C ASP A 80 28.62 42.86 2.74
N GLU A 81 28.84 42.36 3.97
CA GLU A 81 29.16 43.18 5.16
C GLU A 81 30.65 43.15 5.58
N GLU A 82 31.48 42.28 4.99
CA GLU A 82 32.92 42.17 5.29
C GLU A 82 33.79 42.23 4.03
N GLU A 83 33.83 43.39 3.36
CA GLU A 83 34.98 43.75 2.50
C GLU A 83 35.58 45.08 2.96
N LYS A 84 36.32 44.99 4.07
CA LYS A 84 37.58 45.71 4.27
C LYS A 84 38.56 44.77 4.97
N GLU A 85 39.78 44.74 4.40
CA GLU A 85 41.03 44.15 4.91
C GLU A 85 41.34 42.69 4.52
N ASP A 86 42.22 42.63 3.50
CA ASP A 86 43.47 41.86 3.40
C ASP A 86 43.54 40.36 3.72
N ASP A 87 44.04 39.65 2.70
CA ASP A 87 45.03 38.56 2.75
C ASP A 87 44.72 37.34 3.66
N ASP A 88 44.23 36.24 3.08
CA ASP A 88 45.01 35.00 2.96
C ASP A 88 44.23 33.86 2.26
N ARG A 89 44.98 32.92 1.70
CA ARG A 89 44.53 31.76 0.90
C ARG A 89 43.44 30.90 1.57
N VAL A 90 42.19 30.99 1.09
CA VAL A 90 41.11 30.05 1.43
C VAL A 90 41.07 28.89 0.41
N PRO A 91 41.11 27.60 0.84
CA PRO A 91 41.00 26.47 -0.08
C PRO A 91 39.58 26.37 -0.65
N PRO A 92 39.39 25.84 -1.87
CA PRO A 92 38.08 25.78 -2.50
C PRO A 92 37.13 24.92 -1.66
N ARG A 93 36.07 25.55 -1.14
CA ARG A 93 34.97 24.88 -0.45
C ARG A 93 34.42 23.77 -1.37
N LYS A 94 34.58 22.52 -0.94
CA LYS A 94 34.04 21.34 -1.62
C LYS A 94 32.52 21.50 -1.72
N LYS A 95 32.01 21.87 -2.91
CA LYS A 95 30.57 21.80 -3.21
C LYS A 95 30.11 20.37 -2.92
N CYS A 96 29.18 20.21 -1.98
CA CYS A 96 28.61 18.92 -1.61
C CYS A 96 28.02 18.24 -2.85
N ARG A 97 28.67 17.18 -3.36
CA ARG A 97 28.19 16.36 -4.47
C ARG A 97 26.75 15.83 -4.26
N LEU A 98 26.35 15.62 -3.01
CA LEU A 98 24.99 15.16 -2.66
C LEU A 98 23.87 16.08 -3.19
N SER A 99 24.07 17.39 -3.29
CA SER A 99 23.00 18.30 -3.73
C SER A 99 22.75 18.25 -5.25
N ALA A 100 23.80 17.97 -6.03
CA ALA A 100 23.68 17.81 -7.48
C ALA A 100 22.98 16.50 -7.85
N ASP A 101 23.30 15.42 -7.14
CA ASP A 101 22.65 14.11 -7.34
C ASP A 101 21.17 14.12 -6.95
N LEU A 102 20.82 14.80 -5.85
CA LEU A 102 19.44 14.92 -5.40
C LEU A 102 18.59 15.79 -6.35
N ASN A 103 19.14 16.92 -6.82
CA ASN A 103 18.47 17.78 -7.80
C ASN A 103 18.33 17.10 -9.18
N GLY A 104 19.30 16.28 -9.59
CA GLY A 104 19.20 15.45 -10.80
C GLY A 104 18.11 14.39 -10.69
N PHE A 105 18.01 13.73 -9.53
CA PHE A 105 16.96 12.75 -9.25
C PHE A 105 15.57 13.40 -9.26
N LEU A 106 15.38 14.51 -8.54
CA LEU A 106 14.11 15.22 -8.41
C LEU A 106 13.67 15.92 -9.71
N GLY A 107 14.62 16.51 -10.45
CA GLY A 107 14.38 16.99 -11.81
C GLY A 107 13.96 15.88 -12.77
N GLY A 108 14.53 14.68 -12.61
CA GLY A 108 14.09 13.47 -13.31
C GLY A 108 12.66 13.04 -12.96
N VAL A 109 12.24 13.22 -11.70
CA VAL A 109 10.85 12.95 -11.27
C VAL A 109 9.87 13.94 -11.91
N ARG A 110 10.20 15.25 -11.96
CA ARG A 110 9.34 16.27 -12.61
C ARG A 110 9.23 16.10 -14.12
N TYR A 111 10.33 15.79 -14.80
CA TYR A 111 10.30 15.51 -16.24
C TYR A 111 9.44 14.27 -16.53
N LYS A 112 9.65 13.18 -15.78
CA LYS A 112 8.82 11.97 -15.88
C LYS A 112 7.36 12.25 -15.54
N TYR A 113 7.06 13.18 -14.63
CA TYR A 113 5.69 13.58 -14.29
C TYR A 113 4.96 14.29 -15.44
N ALA A 114 5.59 15.27 -16.09
CA ALA A 114 5.01 15.96 -17.25
C ALA A 114 4.83 15.03 -18.46
N GLU A 115 5.71 14.03 -18.58
CA GLU A 115 5.65 12.97 -19.58
C GLU A 115 4.52 11.97 -19.25
N VAL A 116 4.31 11.60 -17.99
CA VAL A 116 3.24 10.70 -17.56
C VAL A 116 1.85 11.25 -17.91
N HIS A 117 1.59 12.55 -17.76
CA HIS A 117 0.32 13.14 -18.20
C HIS A 117 0.09 13.08 -19.71
N ARG A 118 1.16 13.08 -20.51
CA ARG A 118 1.05 12.89 -21.97
C ARG A 118 0.81 11.43 -22.33
N HIS A 119 1.27 10.50 -21.49
CA HIS A 119 1.21 9.06 -21.71
C HIS A 119 0.26 8.32 -20.76
N THR A 120 -0.70 9.01 -20.12
CA THR A 120 -1.62 8.40 -19.17
C THR A 120 -2.40 7.24 -19.80
N ARG A 121 -2.75 7.36 -21.09
CA ARG A 121 -3.41 6.27 -21.84
C ARG A 121 -2.54 5.04 -22.00
N ASP A 122 -1.26 5.23 -22.32
CA ASP A 122 -0.30 4.13 -22.46
C ASP A 122 -0.07 3.45 -21.11
N LEU A 123 -0.08 4.23 -20.03
CA LEU A 123 0.07 3.74 -18.66
C LEU A 123 -1.16 2.95 -18.19
N VAL A 124 -2.36 3.48 -18.45
CA VAL A 124 -3.63 2.77 -18.24
C VAL A 124 -3.61 1.43 -19.00
N ALA A 125 -3.23 1.43 -20.27
CA ALA A 125 -3.14 0.21 -21.07
C ALA A 125 -2.12 -0.79 -20.50
N ALA A 126 -0.93 -0.31 -20.07
CA ALA A 126 0.09 -1.15 -19.46
C ALA A 126 -0.40 -1.78 -18.13
N MET A 127 -1.05 -1.00 -17.27
CA MET A 127 -1.59 -1.48 -15.99
C MET A 127 -2.77 -2.45 -16.19
N GLN A 128 -3.62 -2.20 -17.19
CA GLN A 128 -4.69 -3.12 -17.57
C GLN A 128 -4.15 -4.43 -18.18
N ALA A 129 -3.02 -4.38 -18.89
CA ALA A 129 -2.37 -5.59 -19.40
C ALA A 129 -1.87 -6.49 -18.26
N THR A 130 -1.58 -5.90 -17.11
CA THR A 130 -1.17 -6.60 -15.88
C THR A 130 -2.32 -6.82 -14.89
N ALA A 131 -3.57 -6.72 -15.34
CA ALA A 131 -4.75 -6.87 -14.51
C ALA A 131 -4.78 -8.20 -13.76
N VAL A 132 -5.38 -8.17 -12.57
CA VAL A 132 -5.64 -9.37 -11.80
C VAL A 132 -6.96 -9.98 -12.27
N CYS A 133 -6.96 -11.29 -12.50
CA CYS A 133 -8.10 -12.00 -13.05
C CYS A 133 -9.27 -12.12 -12.07
N SER A 134 -9.05 -12.13 -10.75
CA SER A 134 -10.14 -12.19 -9.77
C SER A 134 -9.70 -11.70 -8.40
N PHE A 135 -10.48 -10.80 -7.81
CA PHE A 135 -10.42 -10.41 -6.40
C PHE A 135 -11.41 -11.23 -5.53
N ILE A 136 -12.19 -12.10 -6.17
CA ILE A 136 -13.34 -12.79 -5.56
C ILE A 136 -12.91 -14.09 -4.84
N ASN A 137 -11.68 -14.57 -5.08
CA ASN A 137 -11.18 -15.80 -4.47
C ASN A 137 -9.85 -15.59 -3.73
N PRO A 138 -9.81 -14.80 -2.65
CA PRO A 138 -8.67 -14.88 -1.73
C PRO A 138 -8.55 -16.32 -1.21
N PRO A 139 -7.35 -16.75 -0.77
CA PRO A 139 -7.17 -18.11 -0.28
C PRO A 139 -8.20 -18.44 0.82
N PRO A 140 -9.01 -19.50 0.69
CA PRO A 140 -10.22 -19.71 1.51
C PRO A 140 -9.92 -19.98 3.00
N TYR A 141 -8.64 -20.13 3.33
CA TYR A 141 -8.16 -20.36 4.68
C TYR A 141 -7.57 -19.11 5.34
N LEU A 142 -7.54 -17.97 4.64
CA LEU A 142 -7.10 -16.70 5.20
C LEU A 142 -8.30 -15.80 5.47
N LEU A 143 -8.38 -15.29 6.68
CA LEU A 143 -9.37 -14.30 7.08
C LEU A 143 -8.67 -13.02 7.50
N LEU A 144 -9.02 -11.90 6.87
CA LEU A 144 -8.53 -10.59 7.32
C LEU A 144 -9.37 -10.09 8.49
N CYS A 145 -8.72 -9.86 9.63
CA CYS A 145 -9.29 -9.20 10.80
C CYS A 145 -8.65 -7.81 10.99
N THR A 146 -9.25 -6.98 11.84
CA THR A 146 -8.74 -5.62 12.12
C THR A 146 -7.33 -5.56 12.71
N ASN A 147 -6.86 -6.66 13.31
CA ASN A 147 -5.50 -6.78 13.86
C ASN A 147 -4.55 -7.62 12.98
N GLY A 148 -4.99 -8.06 11.80
CA GLY A 148 -4.16 -8.78 10.84
C GLY A 148 -4.85 -10.00 10.21
N VAL A 149 -4.07 -10.74 9.43
CA VAL A 149 -4.54 -11.92 8.69
C VAL A 149 -4.42 -13.17 9.55
N VAL A 150 -5.51 -13.91 9.67
CA VAL A 150 -5.60 -15.17 10.41
C VAL A 150 -5.56 -16.32 9.43
N ASN A 151 -4.75 -17.34 9.72
CA ASN A 151 -4.80 -18.61 9.02
C ASN A 151 -5.75 -19.56 9.77
N LEU A 152 -6.93 -19.80 9.19
CA LEU A 152 -8.01 -20.59 9.78
C LEU A 152 -7.65 -22.07 10.01
N HIS A 153 -6.69 -22.64 9.27
CA HIS A 153 -6.22 -24.01 9.52
C HIS A 153 -5.41 -24.12 10.80
N THR A 154 -4.68 -23.06 11.16
CA THR A 154 -3.69 -23.08 12.26
C THR A 154 -4.11 -22.24 13.46
N GLY A 155 -5.07 -21.33 13.28
CA GLY A 155 -5.42 -20.30 14.26
C GLY A 155 -4.31 -19.25 14.46
N GLN A 156 -3.30 -19.19 13.59
CA GLN A 156 -2.19 -18.25 13.75
C GLN A 156 -2.48 -16.90 13.08
N LEU A 157 -2.13 -15.82 13.80
CA LEU A 157 -2.14 -14.46 13.28
C LEU A 157 -0.81 -14.20 12.54
N LEU A 158 -0.88 -13.98 11.23
CA LEU A 158 0.26 -13.82 10.32
C LEU A 158 0.78 -12.37 10.24
N GLY A 159 0.05 -11.40 10.82
CA GLY A 159 0.38 -9.98 10.80
C GLY A 159 -0.43 -9.19 9.77
N ALA A 160 0.10 -8.05 9.32
CA ALA A 160 -0.58 -7.15 8.39
C ALA A 160 -0.86 -7.82 7.02
N ALA A 161 -1.97 -7.44 6.40
CA ALA A 161 -2.31 -7.93 5.08
C ALA A 161 -1.34 -7.42 4.01
N LYS A 162 -1.05 -8.26 3.04
CA LYS A 162 -0.21 -7.95 1.90
C LYS A 162 -1.05 -7.74 0.64
N PRO A 163 -0.64 -6.85 -0.29
CA PRO A 163 -1.39 -6.56 -1.51
C PRO A 163 -1.71 -7.78 -2.38
N ASP A 164 -0.83 -8.78 -2.38
CA ASP A 164 -0.96 -10.04 -3.14
C ASP A 164 -2.02 -10.99 -2.59
N GLN A 165 -2.53 -10.76 -1.37
CA GLN A 165 -3.60 -11.57 -0.77
C GLN A 165 -5.01 -11.15 -1.22
N LEU A 166 -5.13 -9.99 -1.89
CA LEU A 166 -6.33 -9.54 -2.60
C LEU A 166 -7.61 -9.44 -1.75
N PHE A 167 -7.52 -9.21 -0.44
CA PHE A 167 -8.69 -9.04 0.41
C PHE A 167 -9.56 -7.85 -0.02
N THR A 168 -10.87 -8.08 -0.14
CA THR A 168 -11.88 -7.06 -0.47
C THR A 168 -12.79 -6.72 0.72
N SER A 169 -12.72 -7.51 1.79
CA SER A 169 -13.48 -7.35 3.01
C SER A 169 -12.60 -7.57 4.24
N VAL A 170 -13.01 -7.01 5.37
CA VAL A 170 -12.36 -7.17 6.67
C VAL A 170 -13.38 -7.60 7.70
N CYS A 171 -13.04 -8.62 8.49
CA CYS A 171 -13.79 -8.96 9.69
C CYS A 171 -13.59 -7.83 10.72
N PRO A 172 -14.68 -7.16 11.18
CA PRO A 172 -14.57 -6.02 12.08
C PRO A 172 -14.06 -6.40 13.48
N THR A 173 -14.07 -7.69 13.80
CA THR A 173 -13.64 -8.22 15.10
C THR A 173 -12.14 -8.45 15.12
N LYS A 174 -11.49 -8.03 16.22
CA LYS A 174 -10.09 -8.39 16.48
C LYS A 174 -10.00 -9.87 16.81
N TYR A 175 -9.08 -10.57 16.15
CA TYR A 175 -8.81 -11.96 16.42
C TYR A 175 -8.00 -12.13 17.71
N ASP A 176 -8.50 -12.96 18.62
CA ASP A 176 -7.81 -13.37 19.84
C ASP A 176 -7.63 -14.90 19.84
N PRO A 177 -6.40 -15.41 19.67
CA PRO A 177 -6.14 -16.85 19.68
C PRO A 177 -6.33 -17.49 21.07
N SER A 178 -6.42 -16.69 22.14
CA SER A 178 -6.64 -17.14 23.52
C SER A 178 -8.09 -17.06 23.97
N ALA A 179 -9.00 -16.65 23.08
CA ALA A 179 -10.42 -16.54 23.40
C ALA A 179 -11.00 -17.88 23.86
N ASP A 180 -11.78 -17.85 24.96
CA ASP A 180 -12.47 -19.03 25.46
C ASP A 180 -13.59 -19.45 24.49
N THR A 181 -13.38 -20.58 23.81
CA THR A 181 -14.36 -21.19 22.92
C THR A 181 -15.34 -22.12 23.64
N GLY A 182 -15.15 -22.37 24.93
CA GLY A 182 -15.96 -23.26 25.76
C GLY A 182 -17.46 -22.95 25.73
N PRO A 183 -17.90 -21.68 25.88
CA PRO A 183 -19.31 -21.32 25.77
C PRO A 183 -19.93 -21.65 24.41
N ALA A 184 -19.22 -21.39 23.32
CA ALA A 184 -19.69 -21.66 21.96
C ALA A 184 -19.79 -23.17 21.68
N LEU A 185 -18.79 -23.95 22.08
CA LEU A 185 -18.83 -25.41 21.95
C LEU A 185 -19.92 -26.03 22.83
N SER A 186 -20.10 -25.50 24.05
CA SER A 186 -21.17 -25.94 24.96
C SER A 186 -22.56 -25.66 24.38
N PHE A 187 -22.73 -24.55 23.67
CA PHE A 187 -23.96 -24.27 22.93
C PHE A 187 -24.24 -25.36 21.91
N PHE A 188 -23.28 -25.70 21.03
CA PHE A 188 -23.49 -26.74 20.02
C PHE A 188 -23.75 -28.12 20.63
N ARG A 189 -23.01 -28.52 21.67
CA ARG A 189 -23.22 -29.79 22.37
C ARG A 189 -24.62 -29.92 22.99
N ARG A 190 -25.25 -28.82 23.41
CA ARG A 190 -26.64 -28.85 23.90
C ARG A 190 -27.66 -29.11 22.79
N PHE A 191 -27.36 -28.74 21.54
CA PHE A 191 -28.24 -29.03 20.41
C PHE A 191 -28.11 -30.48 19.91
N PHE A 192 -26.95 -31.11 20.12
CA PHE A 192 -26.66 -32.48 19.69
C PHE A 192 -26.36 -33.38 20.90
N PRO A 193 -27.38 -33.80 21.67
CA PRO A 193 -27.20 -34.73 22.77
C PRO A 193 -26.71 -36.09 22.25
N VAL A 194 -25.71 -36.66 22.93
CA VAL A 194 -25.01 -37.89 22.51
C VAL A 194 -25.94 -39.10 22.46
N GLU A 195 -27.01 -39.10 23.26
CA GLU A 195 -28.02 -40.16 23.30
C GLU A 195 -28.83 -40.26 22.00
N VAL A 196 -28.95 -39.14 21.27
CA VAL A 196 -29.70 -39.05 20.00
C VAL A 196 -28.74 -39.04 18.81
N PHE A 197 -27.57 -38.44 18.97
CA PHE A 197 -26.53 -38.33 17.95
C PHE A 197 -25.23 -38.98 18.45
N PRO A 198 -24.99 -40.26 18.10
CA PRO A 198 -23.74 -40.95 18.48
C PRO A 198 -22.49 -40.22 17.99
N ASP A 199 -22.59 -39.50 16.87
CA ASP A 199 -21.50 -38.76 16.23
C ASP A 199 -21.53 -37.24 16.58
N ALA A 200 -22.12 -36.87 17.73
CA ALA A 200 -22.33 -35.47 18.11
C ALA A 200 -21.05 -34.62 18.07
N GLU A 201 -19.91 -35.13 18.52
CA GLU A 201 -18.65 -34.37 18.51
C GLU A 201 -18.14 -34.10 17.09
N ASP A 202 -18.32 -35.04 16.16
CA ASP A 202 -17.94 -34.83 14.76
C ASP A 202 -18.85 -33.79 14.09
N ILE A 203 -20.15 -33.79 14.42
CA ILE A 203 -21.10 -32.76 13.98
C ILE A 203 -20.71 -31.38 14.54
N VAL A 204 -20.38 -31.30 15.84
CA VAL A 204 -19.95 -30.04 16.47
C VAL A 204 -18.68 -29.51 15.80
N ARG A 205 -17.70 -30.38 15.53
CA ARG A 205 -16.47 -30.03 14.82
C ARG A 205 -16.74 -29.57 13.39
N PHE A 206 -17.61 -30.25 12.67
CA PHE A 206 -18.04 -29.85 11.33
C PHE A 206 -18.70 -28.47 11.36
N LEU A 207 -19.62 -28.22 12.29
CA LEU A 207 -20.29 -26.93 12.43
C LEU A 207 -19.30 -25.82 12.77
N GLN A 208 -18.34 -26.07 13.65
CA GLN A 208 -17.27 -25.11 13.94
C GLN A 208 -16.51 -24.71 12.65
N LEU A 209 -16.13 -25.68 11.82
CA LEU A 209 -15.47 -25.42 10.54
C LEU A 209 -16.38 -24.70 9.56
N TRP A 210 -17.65 -25.09 9.49
CA TRP A 210 -18.65 -24.49 8.62
C TRP A 210 -18.94 -23.03 8.97
N PHE A 211 -19.03 -22.70 10.26
CA PHE A 211 -19.13 -21.31 10.71
C PHE A 211 -17.87 -20.52 10.35
N GLY A 212 -16.68 -21.11 10.52
CA GLY A 212 -15.43 -20.49 10.08
C GLY A 212 -15.41 -20.14 8.59
N TYR A 213 -15.85 -21.08 7.74
CA TYR A 213 -16.00 -20.87 6.30
C TYR A 213 -17.07 -19.80 5.99
N SER A 214 -18.20 -19.81 6.69
CA SER A 214 -19.26 -18.83 6.47
C SER A 214 -18.85 -17.39 6.80
N ILE A 215 -17.82 -17.20 7.62
CA ILE A 215 -17.27 -15.89 7.98
C ILE A 215 -16.32 -15.36 6.89
N THR A 216 -15.74 -16.24 6.06
CA THR A 216 -14.85 -15.80 4.98
C THR A 216 -15.56 -15.20 3.76
N GLY A 217 -16.90 -15.30 3.70
CA GLY A 217 -17.73 -14.80 2.60
C GLY A 217 -17.93 -15.82 1.50
#